data_AF-A0A7H8QXP7-F1
#
_entry.id   AF-A0A7H8QXP7-F1
#
_cell.length_a   1.000
_cell.length_b   1.000
_cell.length_c   1.000
_cell.angle_alpha   90.00
_cell.angle_beta   90.00
_cell.angle_gamma   90.00
#
_symmetry.space_group_name_H-M   'P 1'
#
loop_
_entity.id
_entity.type
_entity.pdbx_description
1 polymer ?
#
loop_
_entity_poly.entity_id
_entity_poly.type
_entity_poly.pdbx_seq_one_letter_code
_entity_poly.pdbx_strand_id
1 'polypeptide(L)'
;MASLAKKIRNHNVSIWRSFVNDPGSTKNSRGRRSQILVPGELKNDPKYDNLSRVWLDLGRYARDTLAAQDSHRFVLGLTLCGPFLRLWEFDRMGGIASESFDINIDGLRFITIILGFLLMSPEQLGFDPTIITIGGQRYIEIEKDGGKERLVIDGVIGRARCIAGQATTCWKVHREDDPRTPLVAKDSWQYPERDDEGELLREAAESGVTNFARYYHHETVRIDGKIDKILSIRRDLSIPILKSGQGSVKPTTSRNRSLLGRKDQNSASGQKRSSDCVDILLPPPPSKRTQCSSTKSGANSTPLNRVHRRVTVRDYGKPIYESSSRVALLAGL
;
A
#
# COMPACT_ATOMS: atom_id res chain seq x y z
N MET A 1 37.17 7.21 6.70
CA MET A 1 36.23 8.00 5.85
C MET A 1 36.61 8.02 4.37
N ALA A 2 37.85 8.34 3.98
CA ALA A 2 38.27 8.36 2.56
C ALA A 2 38.16 7.01 1.81
N SER A 3 38.34 5.87 2.50
CA SER A 3 38.21 4.53 1.91
C SER A 3 36.76 4.15 1.56
N LEU A 4 35.79 4.58 2.38
CA LEU A 4 34.36 4.32 2.14
C LEU A 4 33.83 5.18 0.97
N ALA A 5 34.28 6.43 0.87
CA ALA A 5 33.97 7.33 -0.24
C ALA A 5 34.66 6.94 -1.56
N LYS A 6 35.87 6.35 -1.52
CA LYS A 6 36.59 5.89 -2.73
C LYS A 6 35.97 4.63 -3.33
N LYS A 7 35.34 3.78 -2.51
CA LYS A 7 34.62 2.57 -2.95
C LYS A 7 33.26 2.87 -3.61
N ILE A 8 32.70 4.07 -3.39
CA ILE A 8 31.44 4.55 -4.00
C ILE A 8 31.67 5.08 -5.43
N ARG A 9 32.90 5.51 -5.76
CA ARG A 9 33.19 6.30 -6.96
C ARG A 9 33.19 5.53 -8.30
N ASN A 10 33.22 4.20 -8.29
CA ASN A 10 33.58 3.43 -9.49
C ASN A 10 32.50 2.55 -10.13
N HIS A 11 31.25 2.54 -9.67
CA HIS A 11 30.22 1.66 -10.27
C HIS A 11 28.96 2.45 -10.65
N ASN A 12 28.77 2.66 -11.96
CA ASN A 12 27.48 2.97 -12.57
C ASN A 12 26.60 1.71 -12.59
N VAL A 13 26.26 1.19 -11.41
CA VAL A 13 25.37 0.05 -11.27
C VAL A 13 24.33 0.39 -10.22
N SER A 14 23.06 0.42 -10.62
CA SER A 14 21.88 0.47 -9.77
C SER A 14 21.82 -0.79 -8.90
N ILE A 15 22.63 -0.84 -7.85
CA ILE A 15 22.61 -1.91 -6.86
C ILE A 15 21.77 -1.42 -5.70
N TRP A 16 20.59 -2.03 -5.54
CA TRP A 16 19.75 -1.96 -4.35
C TRP A 16 20.60 -2.05 -3.07
N ARG A 17 20.66 -0.94 -2.33
CA ARG A 17 21.24 -0.86 -0.98
C ARG A 17 20.15 -0.39 -0.03
N SER A 18 19.35 -1.35 0.40
CA SER A 18 18.31 -1.21 1.42
C SER A 18 18.83 -1.70 2.78
N PHE A 19 18.22 -1.25 3.87
CA PHE A 19 18.34 -1.93 5.16
C PHE A 19 17.52 -3.23 5.13
N VAL A 20 18.08 -4.33 5.63
CA VAL A 20 17.53 -5.69 5.51
C VAL A 20 17.44 -6.37 6.88
N ASN A 21 16.33 -7.06 7.17
CA ASN A 21 16.10 -7.77 8.44
C ASN A 21 17.05 -8.95 8.71
N ASP A 22 17.53 -9.66 7.69
CA ASP A 22 18.42 -10.82 7.84
C ASP A 22 19.50 -10.85 6.74
N PRO A 23 20.80 -10.71 7.09
CA PRO A 23 21.90 -10.76 6.11
C PRO A 23 22.19 -12.16 5.57
N GLY A 24 21.64 -13.24 6.15
CA GLY A 24 21.95 -14.64 5.79
C GLY A 24 21.08 -15.25 4.68
N SER A 25 20.00 -14.61 4.26
CA SER A 25 19.04 -15.23 3.34
C SER A 25 19.46 -15.20 1.86
N THR A 26 19.43 -16.36 1.21
CA THR A 26 19.91 -16.54 -0.18
C THR A 26 18.89 -16.08 -1.24
N LYS A 27 19.42 -15.35 -2.22
CA LYS A 27 18.92 -14.93 -3.54
C LYS A 27 17.62 -15.57 -4.05
N ASN A 28 16.47 -15.02 -3.67
CA ASN A 28 15.28 -15.02 -4.52
C ASN A 28 14.70 -13.60 -4.58
N SER A 29 14.47 -13.07 -5.78
CA SER A 29 14.12 -11.65 -6.01
C SER A 29 12.80 -11.22 -5.36
N ARG A 30 11.89 -12.17 -5.10
CA ARG A 30 10.66 -11.94 -4.32
C ARG A 30 10.91 -11.92 -2.81
N GLY A 31 11.71 -12.86 -2.28
CA GLY A 31 12.06 -12.93 -0.85
C GLY A 31 12.94 -11.77 -0.38
N ARG A 32 13.68 -11.13 -1.29
CA ARG A 32 14.49 -9.96 -0.96
C ARG A 32 13.63 -8.76 -0.54
N ARG A 33 12.46 -8.55 -1.15
CA ARG A 33 11.62 -7.36 -0.90
C ARG A 33 10.88 -7.41 0.44
N SER A 34 10.52 -8.59 0.91
CA SER A 34 9.89 -8.78 2.23
C SER A 34 10.84 -8.51 3.40
N GLN A 35 12.13 -8.31 3.12
CA GLN A 35 13.14 -8.03 4.16
C GLN A 35 13.58 -6.56 4.16
N ILE A 36 13.15 -5.76 3.18
CA ILE A 36 13.59 -4.37 3.04
C ILE A 36 12.83 -3.48 4.00
N LEU A 37 13.54 -2.91 4.97
CA LEU A 37 12.95 -1.98 5.93
C LEU A 37 12.89 -0.56 5.38
N VAL A 38 13.99 -0.12 4.78
CA VAL A 38 14.16 1.25 4.29
C VAL A 38 14.75 1.19 2.88
N PRO A 39 13.95 1.42 1.81
CA PRO A 39 14.47 1.56 0.45
C PRO A 39 15.35 2.81 0.31
N GLY A 40 16.40 2.67 -0.49
CA GLY A 40 17.32 3.77 -0.80
C GLY A 40 17.69 3.79 -2.28
N GLU A 41 17.94 4.99 -2.82
CA GLU A 41 18.48 5.17 -4.17
C GLU A 41 19.78 5.97 -4.09
N LEU A 42 20.83 5.45 -4.74
CA LEU A 42 22.17 6.02 -4.72
C LEU A 42 22.57 6.44 -6.14
N LYS A 43 22.92 7.71 -6.31
CA LYS A 43 23.47 8.27 -7.56
C LYS A 43 24.77 9.00 -7.26
N ASN A 44 25.72 8.94 -8.19
CA ASN A 44 27.03 9.57 -7.99
C ASN A 44 27.05 11.07 -8.33
N ASP A 45 26.04 11.57 -9.06
CA ASP A 45 25.99 12.96 -9.54
C ASP A 45 24.95 13.77 -8.74
N PRO A 46 25.33 14.92 -8.16
CA PRO A 46 24.43 15.82 -7.43
C PRO A 46 23.16 16.23 -8.19
N LYS A 47 23.22 16.33 -9.53
CA LYS A 47 22.08 16.77 -10.34
C LYS A 47 20.84 15.89 -10.19
N TYR A 48 21.03 14.66 -9.71
CA TYR A 48 19.96 13.70 -9.50
C TYR A 48 19.08 13.97 -8.27
N ASP A 49 19.52 14.81 -7.31
CA ASP A 49 18.73 15.07 -6.11
C ASP A 49 17.37 15.72 -6.41
N ASN A 50 17.32 16.56 -7.46
CA ASN A 50 16.09 17.24 -7.88
C ASN A 50 15.47 16.63 -9.15
N LEU A 51 15.92 15.44 -9.57
CA LEU A 51 15.40 14.77 -10.75
C LEU A 51 14.20 13.88 -10.39
N SER A 52 13.05 14.22 -10.95
CA SER A 52 11.78 13.49 -10.78
C SER A 52 11.92 11.98 -11.03
N ARG A 53 12.82 11.56 -11.93
CA ARG A 53 13.07 10.13 -12.19
C ARG A 53 13.60 9.38 -10.96
N VAL A 54 14.51 9.97 -10.19
CA VAL A 54 15.06 9.34 -8.98
C VAL A 54 13.97 9.20 -7.91
N TRP A 55 13.14 10.24 -7.76
CA TRP A 55 12.01 10.21 -6.84
C TRP A 55 10.97 9.17 -7.25
N LEU A 56 10.71 9.03 -8.56
CA LEU A 56 9.83 8.00 -9.10
C LEU A 56 10.38 6.59 -8.90
N ASP A 57 11.69 6.38 -9.06
CA ASP A 57 12.33 5.08 -8.81
C ASP A 57 12.26 4.71 -7.32
N LEU A 58 12.55 5.65 -6.41
CA LEU A 58 12.36 5.42 -4.98
C LEU A 58 10.89 5.15 -4.62
N GLY A 59 9.95 5.90 -5.20
CA GLY A 59 8.52 5.66 -5.01
C GLY A 59 8.09 4.27 -5.49
N ARG A 60 8.64 3.77 -6.61
CA ARG A 60 8.41 2.37 -7.05
C ARG A 60 8.91 1.37 -6.01
N TYR A 61 10.07 1.61 -5.42
CA TYR A 61 10.58 0.74 -4.36
C TYR A 61 9.70 0.78 -3.12
N ALA A 62 9.27 1.96 -2.68
CA ALA A 62 8.35 2.11 -1.57
C ALA A 62 7.03 1.38 -1.83
N ARG A 63 6.46 1.50 -3.04
CA ARG A 63 5.26 0.75 -3.45
C ARG A 63 5.48 -0.76 -3.40
N ASP A 64 6.64 -1.23 -3.85
CA ASP A 64 6.98 -2.65 -3.87
C ASP A 64 7.22 -3.20 -2.46
N THR A 65 7.86 -2.43 -1.57
CA THR A 65 8.00 -2.73 -0.12
C THR A 65 6.64 -2.79 0.53
N LEU A 66 5.83 -1.74 0.34
CA LEU A 66 4.46 -1.70 0.81
C LEU A 66 3.73 -2.92 0.30
N ALA A 67 3.80 -3.31 -0.97
CA ALA A 67 3.10 -4.50 -1.48
C ALA A 67 3.62 -5.84 -0.90
N ALA A 68 4.92 -5.95 -0.60
CA ALA A 68 5.54 -7.16 -0.10
C ALA A 68 5.33 -7.38 1.40
N GLN A 69 5.11 -6.33 2.18
CA GLN A 69 5.02 -6.38 3.64
C GLN A 69 3.67 -5.83 4.10
N ASP A 70 2.80 -6.73 4.52
CA ASP A 70 1.35 -6.53 4.68
C ASP A 70 0.90 -5.73 5.89
N SER A 71 1.77 -5.58 6.88
CA SER A 71 1.55 -4.78 8.08
C SER A 71 2.13 -3.36 8.03
N HIS A 72 2.72 -2.90 6.92
CA HIS A 72 3.22 -1.51 6.87
C HIS A 72 2.09 -0.48 6.74
N ARG A 73 2.13 0.54 7.60
CA ARG A 73 1.31 1.77 7.53
C ARG A 73 1.95 2.81 6.61
N PHE A 74 3.27 2.97 6.72
CA PHE A 74 4.11 3.86 5.89
C PHE A 74 5.49 3.22 5.67
N VAL A 75 6.29 3.78 4.76
CA VAL A 75 7.66 3.35 4.45
C VAL A 75 8.57 4.57 4.46
N LEU A 76 9.65 4.50 5.24
CA LEU A 76 10.73 5.48 5.19
C LEU A 76 11.71 5.14 4.07
N GLY A 77 12.36 6.14 3.49
CA GLY A 77 13.36 5.95 2.46
C GLY A 77 14.38 7.07 2.42
N LEU A 78 15.40 6.91 1.58
CA LEU A 78 16.42 7.92 1.38
C LEU A 78 16.91 7.99 -0.07
N THR A 79 17.36 9.17 -0.49
CA THR A 79 18.15 9.35 -1.71
C THR A 79 19.50 9.93 -1.33
N LEU A 80 20.58 9.39 -1.90
CA LEU A 80 21.92 9.95 -1.81
C LEU A 80 22.42 10.24 -3.23
N CYS A 81 22.48 11.51 -3.61
CA CYS A 81 22.89 11.96 -4.95
C CYS A 81 24.15 12.82 -4.84
N GLY A 82 25.30 12.28 -5.23
CA GLY A 82 26.58 12.89 -4.91
C GLY A 82 26.74 13.02 -3.39
N PRO A 83 26.96 14.23 -2.83
CA PRO A 83 27.01 14.43 -1.39
C PRO A 83 25.64 14.73 -0.76
N PHE A 84 24.58 14.88 -1.55
CA PHE A 84 23.29 15.32 -1.05
C PHE A 84 22.44 14.14 -0.59
N LEU A 85 22.13 14.11 0.70
CA LEU A 85 21.19 13.17 1.29
C LEU A 85 19.83 13.83 1.49
N ARG A 86 18.76 13.10 1.16
CA ARG A 86 17.38 13.49 1.42
C ARG A 86 16.59 12.30 1.97
N LEU A 87 15.78 12.56 2.99
CA LEU A 87 14.90 11.57 3.60
C LEU A 87 13.51 11.64 2.98
N TRP A 88 12.85 10.49 2.94
CA TRP A 88 11.53 10.32 2.36
C TRP A 88 10.63 9.54 3.32
N GLU A 89 9.35 9.91 3.35
CA GLU A 89 8.29 9.13 3.98
C GLU A 89 7.18 8.92 2.94
N PHE A 90 6.83 7.66 2.70
CA PHE A 90 5.76 7.25 1.81
C PHE A 90 4.64 6.64 2.64
N ASP A 91 3.49 7.30 2.67
CA ASP A 91 2.29 6.85 3.36
C ASP A 91 1.15 6.59 2.38
N ARG A 92 -0.11 6.61 2.87
CA ARG A 92 -1.29 6.33 2.05
C ARG A 92 -1.89 7.57 1.36
N MET A 93 -1.26 8.73 1.50
CA MET A 93 -1.51 9.96 0.73
C MET A 93 -0.43 10.24 -0.31
N GLY A 94 0.78 9.71 -0.16
CA GLY A 94 1.85 9.88 -1.15
C GLY A 94 3.23 9.90 -0.50
N GLY A 95 4.21 10.51 -1.18
CA GLY A 95 5.55 10.74 -0.64
C GLY A 95 5.72 12.17 -0.16
N ILE A 96 6.35 12.36 1.00
CA ILE A 96 6.95 13.62 1.43
C ILE A 96 8.45 13.43 1.57
N ALA A 97 9.19 14.53 1.45
CA ALA A 97 10.63 14.52 1.57
C ALA A 97 11.11 15.63 2.49
N SER A 98 12.24 15.40 3.16
CA SER A 98 12.99 16.45 3.83
C SER A 98 13.63 17.40 2.81
N GLU A 99 14.16 18.50 3.31
CA GLU A 99 15.23 19.21 2.61
C GLU A 99 16.45 18.29 2.45
N SER A 100 17.18 18.47 1.35
CA SER A 100 18.46 17.81 1.14
C SER A 100 19.57 18.52 1.89
N PHE A 101 20.59 17.80 2.35
CA PHE A 101 21.79 18.40 2.95
C PHE A 101 23.07 17.70 2.47
N ASP A 102 24.19 18.43 2.47
CA ASP A 102 25.50 17.88 2.10
C ASP A 102 26.12 17.11 3.28
N ILE A 103 26.32 15.80 3.09
CA ILE A 103 26.85 14.91 4.13
C ILE A 103 28.33 15.17 4.48
N ASN A 104 29.08 15.85 3.61
CA ASN A 104 30.47 16.21 3.89
C ASN A 104 30.58 17.50 4.72
N ILE A 105 29.54 18.34 4.67
CA ILE A 105 29.43 19.53 5.53
C ILE A 105 28.87 19.11 6.88
N ASP A 106 27.77 18.35 6.90
CA ASP A 106 27.10 17.90 8.12
C ASP A 106 27.17 16.37 8.27
N GLY A 107 28.40 15.89 8.49
CA GLY A 107 28.67 14.46 8.66
C GLY A 107 28.07 13.87 9.93
N LEU A 108 27.89 14.68 10.98
CA LEU A 108 27.27 14.23 12.22
C LEU A 108 25.80 13.90 11.99
N ARG A 109 25.04 14.77 11.31
CA ARG A 109 23.64 14.50 10.94
C ARG A 109 23.51 13.26 10.07
N PHE A 110 24.41 13.04 9.12
CA PHE A 110 24.43 11.81 8.33
C PHE A 110 24.58 10.56 9.21
N ILE A 111 25.56 10.53 10.12
CA ILE A 111 25.78 9.39 11.01
C ILE A 111 24.56 9.17 11.92
N THR A 112 24.00 10.23 12.49
CA THR A 112 22.80 10.18 13.32
C THR A 112 21.60 9.58 12.59
N ILE A 113 21.40 9.93 11.31
CA ILE A 113 20.32 9.36 10.48
C ILE A 113 20.52 7.85 10.27
N ILE A 114 21.74 7.43 9.93
CA ILE A 114 22.03 6.01 9.70
C ILE A 114 21.86 5.19 10.99
N LEU A 115 22.38 5.70 12.12
CA LEU A 115 22.16 5.08 13.43
C LEU A 115 20.68 5.06 13.79
N GLY A 116 19.94 6.13 13.48
CA GLY A 116 18.49 6.18 13.65
C GLY A 116 17.79 5.02 12.97
N PHE A 117 18.03 4.79 11.67
CA PHE A 117 17.42 3.67 10.94
C PHE A 117 17.78 2.30 11.51
N LEU A 118 18.99 2.12 12.04
CA LEU A 118 19.44 0.86 12.62
C LEU A 118 18.82 0.58 14.00
N LEU A 119 18.44 1.63 14.73
CA LEU A 119 17.93 1.54 16.11
C LEU A 119 16.41 1.69 16.19
N MET A 120 15.74 2.07 15.10
CA MET A 120 14.29 2.22 15.07
C MET A 120 13.58 0.90 15.35
N SER A 121 12.53 0.97 16.16
CA SER A 121 11.62 -0.16 16.37
C SER A 121 10.81 -0.46 15.10
N PRO A 122 10.18 -1.65 14.97
CA PRO A 122 9.29 -1.94 13.86
C PRO A 122 8.18 -0.88 13.69
N GLU A 123 7.60 -0.39 14.78
CA GLU A 123 6.57 0.65 14.75
C GLU A 123 7.10 1.96 14.17
N GLN A 124 8.34 2.33 14.52
CA GLN A 124 9.02 3.52 13.98
C GLN A 124 9.42 3.36 12.52
N LEU A 125 9.71 2.14 12.08
CA LEU A 125 9.91 1.78 10.66
C LEU A 125 8.60 1.70 9.87
N GLY A 126 7.46 1.83 10.54
CA GLY A 126 6.15 1.94 9.94
C GLY A 126 5.34 0.67 9.92
N PHE A 127 5.73 -0.37 10.65
CA PHE A 127 4.86 -1.53 10.90
C PHE A 127 3.67 -1.14 11.80
N ASP A 128 2.55 -1.84 11.59
CA ASP A 128 1.35 -1.77 12.42
C ASP A 128 1.53 -2.65 13.66
N PRO A 129 1.64 -2.08 14.88
CA PRO A 129 1.79 -2.85 16.10
C PRO A 129 0.54 -3.65 16.49
N THR A 130 -0.63 -3.39 15.87
CA THR A 130 -1.84 -4.19 16.11
C THR A 130 -1.81 -5.55 15.40
N ILE A 131 -0.83 -5.76 14.51
CA ILE A 131 -0.53 -7.06 13.90
C ILE A 131 0.65 -7.66 14.65
N ILE A 132 0.33 -8.49 15.63
CA ILE A 132 1.30 -9.05 16.58
C ILE A 132 1.95 -10.28 15.96
N THR A 133 3.27 -10.45 16.13
CA THR A 133 4.00 -11.66 15.70
C THR A 133 4.63 -12.35 16.90
N ILE A 134 4.19 -13.58 17.22
CA ILE A 134 4.71 -14.40 18.32
C ILE A 134 5.04 -15.78 17.76
N GLY A 135 6.27 -16.27 18.00
CA GLY A 135 6.68 -17.61 17.54
C GLY A 135 6.61 -17.82 16.03
N GLY A 136 6.68 -16.75 15.23
CA GLY A 136 6.52 -16.78 13.77
C GLY A 136 5.06 -16.78 13.29
N GLN A 137 4.10 -16.93 14.20
CA GLN A 137 2.68 -16.80 13.90
C GLN A 137 2.21 -15.35 14.10
N ARG A 138 1.28 -14.91 13.26
CA ARG A 138 0.73 -13.56 13.29
C ARG A 138 -0.71 -13.55 13.79
N TYR A 139 -1.05 -12.53 14.56
CA TYR A 139 -2.32 -12.38 15.24
C TYR A 139 -2.85 -10.96 15.14
N ILE A 140 -4.18 -10.84 15.15
CA ILE A 140 -4.90 -9.60 15.44
C ILE A 140 -5.70 -9.83 16.72
N GLU A 141 -5.55 -8.95 17.70
CA GLU A 141 -6.40 -8.96 18.90
C GLU A 141 -7.60 -8.04 18.68
N ILE A 142 -8.80 -8.54 18.93
CA ILE A 142 -10.04 -7.77 18.85
C ILE A 142 -10.78 -7.85 20.18
N GLU A 143 -11.63 -6.86 20.44
CA GLU A 143 -12.55 -6.85 21.58
C GLU A 143 -13.99 -7.03 21.08
N LYS A 144 -14.64 -8.12 21.50
CA LYS A 144 -15.97 -8.50 21.05
C LYS A 144 -16.75 -9.10 22.21
N ASP A 145 -18.00 -8.66 22.37
CA ASP A 145 -18.92 -9.11 23.43
C ASP A 145 -18.33 -9.00 24.85
N GLY A 146 -17.49 -7.98 25.10
CA GLY A 146 -16.79 -7.77 26.37
C GLY A 146 -15.61 -8.71 26.65
N GLY A 147 -15.23 -9.53 25.66
CA GLY A 147 -14.07 -10.42 25.70
C GLY A 147 -13.01 -10.06 24.66
N LYS A 148 -11.76 -10.45 24.93
CA LYS A 148 -10.68 -10.38 23.93
C LYS A 148 -10.64 -11.68 23.13
N GLU A 149 -10.64 -11.58 21.81
CA GLU A 149 -10.44 -12.70 20.91
C GLU A 149 -9.15 -12.50 20.09
N ARG A 150 -8.45 -13.62 19.80
CA ARG A 150 -7.27 -13.63 18.92
C ARG A 150 -7.63 -14.24 17.57
N LEU A 151 -7.41 -13.46 16.53
CA LEU A 151 -7.55 -13.89 15.15
C LEU A 151 -6.17 -14.22 14.57
N VAL A 152 -5.93 -15.49 14.32
CA VAL A 152 -4.69 -16.00 13.71
C VAL A 152 -4.72 -15.69 12.22
N ILE A 153 -3.67 -15.05 11.70
CA ILE A 153 -3.54 -14.75 10.26
C ILE A 153 -2.96 -15.97 9.53
N ASP A 154 -3.77 -16.57 8.66
CA ASP A 154 -3.36 -17.69 7.79
C ASP A 154 -2.56 -17.23 6.58
N GLY A 155 -2.91 -16.06 6.04
CA GLY A 155 -2.26 -15.51 4.86
C GLY A 155 -3.04 -14.38 4.20
N VAL A 156 -2.37 -13.69 3.27
CA VAL A 156 -2.95 -12.59 2.50
C VAL A 156 -3.82 -13.13 1.36
N ILE A 157 -5.09 -12.72 1.30
CA ILE A 157 -6.02 -13.06 0.22
C ILE A 157 -5.91 -12.05 -0.92
N GLY A 158 -5.82 -10.77 -0.57
CA GLY A 158 -5.88 -9.68 -1.54
C GLY A 158 -5.20 -8.43 -1.03
N ARG A 159 -4.52 -7.72 -1.94
CA ARG A 159 -3.84 -6.50 -1.57
C ARG A 159 -3.73 -5.49 -2.71
N ALA A 160 -4.09 -4.24 -2.41
CA ALA A 160 -3.88 -3.12 -3.30
C ALA A 160 -2.39 -2.76 -3.39
N ARG A 161 -1.83 -2.76 -4.60
CA ARG A 161 -0.44 -2.39 -4.88
C ARG A 161 -0.32 -0.89 -5.18
N CYS A 162 -0.63 -0.06 -4.19
CA CYS A 162 -0.52 1.39 -4.30
C CYS A 162 0.22 2.01 -3.11
N ILE A 163 0.79 3.20 -3.33
CA ILE A 163 1.26 4.08 -2.26
C ILE A 163 0.03 4.82 -1.74
N ALA A 164 -0.49 5.74 -2.58
CA ALA A 164 -1.69 6.49 -2.28
C ALA A 164 -2.97 5.74 -2.66
N GLY A 165 -3.93 5.66 -1.74
CA GLY A 165 -5.25 5.08 -1.96
C GLY A 165 -5.81 4.47 -0.67
N GLN A 166 -6.89 3.69 -0.80
CA GLN A 166 -7.41 2.95 0.35
C GLN A 166 -6.45 1.87 0.84
N ALA A 167 -5.45 1.47 0.03
CA ALA A 167 -4.43 0.51 0.37
C ALA A 167 -4.98 -0.79 0.99
N THR A 168 -6.14 -1.23 0.49
CA THR A 168 -6.88 -2.36 1.03
C THR A 168 -6.01 -3.61 1.12
N THR A 169 -5.98 -4.22 2.29
CA THR A 169 -5.30 -5.50 2.53
C THR A 169 -6.29 -6.44 3.21
N CYS A 170 -6.48 -7.63 2.65
CA CYS A 170 -7.38 -8.64 3.19
C CYS A 170 -6.58 -9.90 3.55
N TRP A 171 -6.83 -10.41 4.74
CA TRP A 171 -6.26 -11.65 5.26
C TRP A 171 -7.33 -12.70 5.46
N LYS A 172 -6.96 -13.95 5.20
CA LYS A 172 -7.68 -15.08 5.74
C LYS A 172 -7.23 -15.22 7.19
N VAL A 173 -8.20 -15.24 8.10
CA VAL A 173 -7.93 -15.40 9.52
C VAL A 173 -8.85 -16.46 10.10
N HIS A 174 -8.51 -17.01 11.26
CA HIS A 174 -9.41 -17.86 12.04
C HIS A 174 -9.28 -17.49 13.51
N ARG A 175 -10.28 -17.84 14.32
CA ARG A 175 -10.16 -17.69 15.77
C ARG A 175 -9.21 -18.74 16.31
N GLU A 176 -8.35 -18.36 17.25
CA GLU A 176 -7.40 -19.30 17.86
C GLU A 176 -8.08 -20.56 18.45
N ASP A 177 -9.31 -20.44 18.96
CA ASP A 177 -10.11 -21.53 19.51
C ASP A 177 -11.00 -22.27 18.49
N ASP A 178 -11.17 -21.74 17.28
CA ASP A 178 -11.90 -22.40 16.18
C ASP A 178 -11.15 -22.27 14.83
N PRO A 179 -10.13 -23.12 14.60
CA PRO A 179 -9.35 -23.10 13.37
C PRO A 179 -10.10 -23.58 12.11
N ARG A 180 -11.29 -24.18 12.27
CA ARG A 180 -12.06 -24.73 11.14
C ARG A 180 -12.95 -23.69 10.48
N THR A 181 -13.22 -22.58 11.16
CA THR A 181 -14.10 -21.51 10.67
C THR A 181 -13.26 -20.32 10.19
N PRO A 182 -12.98 -20.22 8.88
CA PRO A 182 -12.25 -19.09 8.35
C PRO A 182 -13.12 -17.82 8.37
N LEU A 183 -12.45 -16.70 8.63
CA LEU A 183 -12.96 -15.34 8.55
C LEU A 183 -12.08 -14.53 7.59
N VAL A 184 -12.51 -13.32 7.27
CA VAL A 184 -11.70 -12.36 6.50
C VAL A 184 -11.55 -11.08 7.30
N ALA A 185 -10.32 -10.74 7.64
CA ALA A 185 -9.96 -9.41 8.16
C ALA A 185 -9.54 -8.51 7.00
N LYS A 186 -10.03 -7.29 6.95
CA LYS A 186 -9.77 -6.30 5.91
C LYS A 186 -9.36 -4.97 6.55
N ASP A 187 -8.18 -4.53 6.20
CA ASP A 187 -7.70 -3.18 6.51
C ASP A 187 -7.89 -2.25 5.33
N SER A 188 -8.25 -1.00 5.61
CA SER A 188 -8.34 0.05 4.61
C SER A 188 -8.15 1.45 5.20
N TRP A 189 -7.61 2.36 4.38
CA TRP A 189 -7.43 3.77 4.69
C TRP A 189 -8.58 4.56 4.09
N GLN A 190 -9.48 5.02 4.94
CA GLN A 190 -10.74 5.63 4.53
C GLN A 190 -10.77 7.12 4.85
N TYR A 191 -11.48 7.89 4.04
CA TYR A 191 -11.75 9.28 4.36
C TYR A 191 -12.65 9.37 5.60
N PRO A 192 -12.37 10.23 6.59
CA PRO A 192 -13.19 10.36 7.79
C PRO A 192 -14.66 10.68 7.48
N GLU A 193 -14.91 11.39 6.38
CA GLU A 193 -16.25 11.80 5.94
C GLU A 193 -17.05 10.64 5.32
N ARG A 194 -16.43 9.47 5.12
CA ARG A 194 -17.12 8.27 4.64
C ARG A 194 -17.65 7.46 5.81
N ASP A 195 -18.88 6.98 5.64
CA ASP A 195 -19.52 6.01 6.54
C ASP A 195 -18.59 4.81 6.79
N ASP A 196 -18.60 4.32 8.02
CA ASP A 196 -17.79 3.19 8.42
C ASP A 196 -18.34 1.91 7.78
N GLU A 197 -17.54 1.25 6.95
CA GLU A 197 -17.91 -0.03 6.31
C GLU A 197 -18.35 -1.09 7.33
N GLY A 198 -17.73 -1.11 8.51
CA GLY A 198 -18.09 -2.03 9.57
C GLY A 198 -19.50 -1.79 10.12
N GLU A 199 -19.87 -0.53 10.33
CA GLU A 199 -21.20 -0.14 10.79
C GLU A 199 -22.27 -0.50 9.74
N LEU A 200 -22.00 -0.21 8.47
CA LEU A 200 -22.92 -0.56 7.38
C LEU A 200 -23.17 -2.07 7.29
N LEU A 201 -22.13 -2.89 7.50
CA LEU A 201 -22.26 -4.35 7.53
C LEU A 201 -23.02 -4.83 8.77
N ARG A 202 -22.82 -4.19 9.92
CA ARG A 202 -23.57 -4.50 11.15
C ARG A 202 -25.06 -4.19 10.98
N GLU A 203 -25.39 -3.00 10.50
CA GLU A 203 -26.78 -2.58 10.24
C GLU A 203 -27.49 -3.48 9.23
N ALA A 204 -26.80 -3.88 8.16
CA ALA A 204 -27.34 -4.81 7.17
C ALA A 204 -27.63 -6.19 7.80
N ALA A 205 -26.75 -6.68 8.68
CA ALA A 205 -26.94 -7.95 9.39
C ALA A 205 -28.11 -7.89 10.37
N GLU A 206 -28.24 -6.80 11.13
CA GLU A 206 -29.36 -6.56 12.06
C GLU A 206 -30.70 -6.44 11.32
N SER A 207 -30.68 -5.87 10.11
CA SER A 207 -31.85 -5.76 9.23
C SER A 207 -32.20 -7.06 8.50
N GLY A 208 -31.47 -8.15 8.74
CA GLY A 208 -31.74 -9.45 8.12
C GLY A 208 -31.49 -9.48 6.61
N VAL A 209 -30.67 -8.58 6.07
CA VAL A 209 -30.33 -8.57 4.64
C VAL A 209 -29.56 -9.84 4.30
N THR A 210 -30.05 -10.58 3.30
CA THR A 210 -29.44 -11.82 2.82
C THR A 210 -28.48 -11.54 1.66
N ASN A 211 -27.57 -12.49 1.39
CA ASN A 211 -26.60 -12.44 0.28
C ASN A 211 -25.55 -11.30 0.36
N PHE A 212 -25.26 -10.82 1.57
CA PHE A 212 -24.13 -9.93 1.85
C PHE A 212 -23.13 -10.61 2.79
N ALA A 213 -21.91 -10.07 2.83
CA ALA A 213 -20.90 -10.52 3.78
C ALA A 213 -21.40 -10.31 5.21
N ARG A 214 -21.48 -11.39 5.98
CA ARG A 214 -21.98 -11.38 7.35
C ARG A 214 -20.95 -10.74 8.27
N TYR A 215 -21.42 -9.74 9.00
CA TYR A 215 -20.65 -9.02 9.99
C TYR A 215 -20.06 -9.95 11.07
N TYR A 216 -18.81 -9.70 11.44
CA TYR A 216 -18.18 -10.33 12.60
C TYR A 216 -17.74 -9.30 13.64
N HIS A 217 -16.92 -8.33 13.23
CA HIS A 217 -16.37 -7.29 14.09
C HIS A 217 -15.83 -6.14 13.23
N HIS A 218 -15.76 -4.93 13.76
CA HIS A 218 -15.02 -3.84 13.13
C HIS A 218 -14.43 -2.91 14.18
N GLU A 219 -13.39 -2.18 13.80
CA GLU A 219 -12.74 -1.20 14.65
C GLU A 219 -12.07 -0.10 13.82
N THR A 220 -11.94 1.07 14.44
CA THR A 220 -10.96 2.07 14.00
C THR A 220 -9.64 1.78 14.70
N VAL A 221 -8.59 1.49 13.93
CA VAL A 221 -7.28 1.07 14.46
C VAL A 221 -6.68 2.19 15.31
N ARG A 222 -6.12 1.81 16.47
CA ARG A 222 -5.49 2.75 17.40
C ARG A 222 -4.05 2.35 17.68
N ILE A 223 -3.13 3.31 17.58
CA ILE A 223 -1.72 3.16 17.95
C ILE A 223 -1.48 4.01 19.21
N ASP A 224 -0.94 3.41 20.27
CA ASP A 224 -0.72 4.06 21.57
C ASP A 224 -1.97 4.80 22.09
N GLY A 225 -3.13 4.16 21.94
CA GLY A 225 -4.42 4.71 22.36
C GLY A 225 -4.97 5.84 21.48
N LYS A 226 -4.28 6.24 20.40
CA LYS A 226 -4.72 7.29 19.46
C LYS A 226 -5.17 6.69 18.14
N ILE A 227 -6.19 7.30 17.52
CA ILE A 227 -6.66 6.89 16.18
C ILE A 227 -5.50 6.95 15.18
N ASP A 228 -5.30 5.86 14.45
CA ASP A 228 -4.31 5.76 13.39
C ASP A 228 -4.82 6.52 12.16
N LYS A 229 -4.25 7.71 11.96
CA LYS A 229 -4.57 8.61 10.85
C LYS A 229 -3.29 9.11 10.21
N ILE A 230 -3.34 9.45 8.93
CA ILE A 230 -2.15 9.83 8.15
C ILE A 230 -1.47 11.08 8.70
N LEU A 231 -2.26 12.07 9.17
CA LEU A 231 -1.67 13.27 9.79
C LEU A 231 -0.88 12.94 11.06
N SER A 232 -1.29 11.93 11.84
CA SER A 232 -0.52 11.47 13.01
C SER A 232 0.81 10.84 12.60
N ILE A 233 0.85 10.10 11.49
CA ILE A 233 2.10 9.53 10.93
C ILE A 233 3.06 10.68 10.58
N ARG A 234 2.56 11.70 9.88
CA ARG A 234 3.32 12.90 9.51
C ARG A 234 3.61 13.84 10.68
N ARG A 235 3.23 13.49 11.92
CA ARG A 235 3.37 14.35 13.12
C ARG A 235 2.85 15.76 12.92
N ASP A 236 1.70 15.86 12.25
CA ASP A 236 1.03 17.13 11.94
C ASP A 236 1.89 18.13 11.14
N LEU A 237 2.89 17.64 10.39
CA LEU A 237 3.62 18.47 9.42
C LEU A 237 2.62 19.10 8.44
N SER A 238 2.59 20.43 8.42
CA SER A 238 1.76 21.19 7.49
C SER A 238 2.27 20.93 6.07
N ILE A 239 1.47 20.24 5.28
CA ILE A 239 1.78 20.04 3.86
C ILE A 239 1.37 21.35 3.17
N PRO A 240 2.30 22.16 2.65
CA PRO A 240 1.91 23.32 1.87
C PRO A 240 1.10 22.83 0.67
N ILE A 241 -0.08 23.40 0.47
CA ILE A 241 -0.87 23.18 -0.73
C ILE A 241 0.00 23.65 -1.89
N LEU A 242 0.58 22.71 -2.65
CA LEU A 242 1.16 23.01 -3.94
C LEU A 242 0.04 23.58 -4.80
N LYS A 243 -0.02 24.91 -4.92
CA LYS A 243 -0.77 25.57 -5.99
C LYS A 243 -0.26 24.90 -7.26
N SER A 244 -1.14 24.21 -7.97
CA SER A 244 -0.80 23.53 -9.21
C SER A 244 -0.29 24.57 -10.21
N GLY A 245 1.02 24.79 -10.24
CA GLY A 245 1.65 25.47 -11.36
C GLY A 245 1.35 24.63 -12.59
N GLN A 246 0.94 25.27 -13.68
CA GLN A 246 0.75 24.67 -14.99
C GLN A 246 2.07 24.07 -15.51
N GLY A 247 2.48 22.94 -14.95
CA GLY A 247 3.57 22.11 -15.42
C GLY A 247 2.99 20.75 -15.73
N SER A 248 2.29 20.64 -16.86
CA SER A 248 1.76 19.37 -17.36
C SER A 248 2.93 18.43 -17.68
N VAL A 249 3.37 17.63 -16.71
CA VAL A 249 4.10 16.41 -17.01
C VAL A 249 3.04 15.41 -17.47
N LYS A 250 2.75 15.43 -18.78
CA LYS A 250 1.95 14.38 -19.41
C LYS A 250 2.64 13.03 -19.12
N PRO A 251 1.98 12.07 -18.46
CA PRO A 251 2.51 10.72 -18.41
C PRO A 251 2.45 10.15 -19.83
N THR A 252 3.60 10.06 -20.49
CA THR A 252 3.73 9.29 -21.72
C THR A 252 3.49 7.84 -21.34
N THR A 253 2.28 7.35 -21.57
CA THR A 253 1.92 5.94 -21.44
C THR A 253 2.53 5.19 -22.63
N SER A 254 3.84 4.93 -22.61
CA SER A 254 4.40 3.90 -23.47
C SER A 254 3.99 2.54 -22.90
N ARG A 255 3.03 1.90 -23.56
CA ARG A 255 2.65 0.51 -23.30
C ARG A 255 3.79 -0.40 -23.79
N ASN A 256 4.82 -0.59 -22.99
CA ASN A 256 5.73 -1.72 -23.18
C ASN A 256 5.10 -2.98 -22.58
N ARG A 257 4.39 -3.70 -23.45
CA ARG A 257 3.96 -5.08 -23.23
C ARG A 257 5.21 -5.97 -23.36
N SER A 258 5.87 -6.29 -22.26
CA SER A 258 6.91 -7.33 -22.27
C SER A 258 6.23 -8.70 -22.42
N LEU A 259 6.15 -9.13 -23.67
CA LEU A 259 5.93 -10.52 -24.06
C LEU A 259 7.14 -11.34 -23.61
N LEU A 260 6.94 -12.24 -22.65
CA LEU A 260 7.74 -13.45 -22.55
C LEU A 260 6.75 -14.60 -22.64
N GLY A 261 6.62 -15.10 -23.87
CA GLY A 261 5.73 -16.18 -24.23
C GLY A 261 6.21 -17.51 -23.68
N ARG A 262 5.28 -18.27 -23.10
CA ARG A 262 5.33 -19.72 -23.14
C ARG A 262 4.39 -20.14 -24.26
N LYS A 263 4.98 -20.68 -25.31
CA LYS A 263 4.37 -21.14 -26.55
C LYS A 263 3.56 -22.39 -26.21
N ASP A 264 2.26 -22.38 -26.47
CA ASP A 264 1.52 -23.58 -26.88
C ASP A 264 0.36 -23.13 -27.77
N GLN A 265 0.30 -23.79 -28.92
CA GLN A 265 -0.61 -23.52 -30.03
C GLN A 265 -1.94 -24.23 -29.74
N ASN A 266 -3.07 -23.53 -29.90
CA ASN A 266 -4.14 -24.00 -30.77
C ASN A 266 -5.19 -22.90 -30.97
N SER A 267 -5.59 -22.81 -32.24
CA SER A 267 -6.39 -21.77 -32.90
C SER A 267 -7.89 -21.86 -32.64
N ALA A 268 -8.54 -20.71 -32.50
CA ALA A 268 -9.85 -20.46 -33.11
C ALA A 268 -10.03 -18.95 -33.34
N SER A 269 -10.12 -18.58 -34.61
CA SER A 269 -10.29 -17.24 -35.16
C SER A 269 -11.69 -16.69 -34.91
N GLY A 270 -11.79 -15.45 -34.43
CA GLY A 270 -13.01 -14.65 -34.45
C GLY A 270 -12.66 -13.20 -34.81
N GLN A 271 -12.86 -12.83 -36.07
CA GLN A 271 -12.61 -11.50 -36.61
C GLN A 271 -13.45 -10.44 -35.88
N LYS A 272 -12.80 -9.38 -35.41
CA LYS A 272 -13.46 -8.20 -34.85
C LYS A 272 -13.87 -7.29 -36.01
N ARG A 273 -15.18 -7.17 -36.27
CA ARG A 273 -15.72 -6.27 -37.29
C ARG A 273 -15.59 -4.81 -36.83
N SER A 274 -15.07 -3.99 -37.74
CA SER A 274 -15.11 -2.52 -37.72
C SER A 274 -16.48 -2.05 -38.21
N SER A 275 -16.99 -0.94 -37.66
CA SER A 275 -18.03 -0.15 -38.32
C SER A 275 -18.04 1.27 -37.76
N ASP A 276 -17.68 2.22 -38.63
CA ASP A 276 -17.99 3.64 -38.51
C ASP A 276 -19.43 3.93 -38.95
N CYS A 277 -19.90 5.10 -38.50
CA CYS A 277 -20.93 6.00 -39.05
C CYS A 277 -22.45 5.64 -38.94
N VAL A 278 -23.10 6.45 -38.09
CA VAL A 278 -24.46 7.05 -38.08
C VAL A 278 -25.71 6.15 -38.22
N ASP A 279 -26.53 6.14 -37.17
CA ASP A 279 -27.88 6.69 -37.31
C ASP A 279 -28.36 7.34 -36.00
N ILE A 280 -28.77 8.59 -36.13
CA ILE A 280 -29.29 9.48 -35.10
C ILE A 280 -30.73 9.02 -34.86
N LEU A 281 -31.11 8.66 -33.61
CA LEU A 281 -32.48 8.80 -33.05
C LEU A 281 -32.73 8.04 -31.72
N LEU A 282 -31.72 7.57 -30.99
CA LEU A 282 -31.93 7.00 -29.65
C LEU A 282 -30.94 7.57 -28.63
N PRO A 283 -31.38 8.05 -27.45
CA PRO A 283 -30.46 8.42 -26.39
C PRO A 283 -29.69 7.17 -25.92
N PRO A 284 -28.38 7.27 -25.66
CA PRO A 284 -27.60 6.16 -25.14
C PRO A 284 -28.17 5.72 -23.78
N PRO A 285 -28.13 4.40 -23.47
CA PRO A 285 -28.58 3.91 -22.18
C PRO A 285 -27.74 4.55 -21.06
N PRO A 286 -28.35 4.93 -19.92
CA PRO A 286 -27.61 5.54 -18.82
C PRO A 286 -26.54 4.56 -18.37
N SER A 287 -25.28 4.96 -18.57
CA SER A 287 -24.13 4.22 -18.08
C SER A 287 -24.27 4.06 -16.57
N LYS A 288 -24.50 2.84 -16.07
CA LYS A 288 -24.34 2.48 -14.65
C LYS A 288 -22.86 2.48 -14.25
N ARG A 289 -22.17 3.58 -14.53
CA ARG A 289 -20.93 3.97 -13.89
C ARG A 289 -21.22 5.33 -13.27
N THR A 290 -21.81 5.29 -12.09
CA THR A 290 -21.82 6.44 -11.18
C THR A 290 -20.36 6.76 -10.85
N GLN A 291 -19.75 7.63 -11.65
CA GLN A 291 -18.60 8.38 -11.20
C GLN A 291 -19.16 9.31 -10.12
N CYS A 292 -19.02 8.93 -8.85
CA CYS A 292 -19.22 9.88 -7.77
C CYS A 292 -18.20 10.99 -7.97
N SER A 293 -18.68 12.11 -8.49
CA SER A 293 -17.99 13.37 -8.62
C SER A 293 -17.27 13.69 -7.32
N SER A 294 -16.01 14.09 -7.43
CA SER A 294 -15.34 14.91 -6.42
C SER A 294 -16.31 15.97 -5.94
N THR A 295 -16.63 15.97 -4.65
CA THR A 295 -17.26 17.12 -4.02
C THR A 295 -16.40 18.33 -4.36
N LYS A 296 -16.99 19.30 -5.08
CA LYS A 296 -16.40 20.64 -5.21
C LYS A 296 -16.43 21.25 -3.82
N SER A 297 -15.42 20.99 -2.99
CA SER A 297 -15.22 21.75 -1.76
C SER A 297 -14.74 23.14 -2.16
N GLY A 298 -15.48 24.16 -1.75
CA GLY A 298 -15.07 25.56 -1.81
C GLY A 298 -13.72 25.77 -1.10
N ALA A 299 -13.19 26.98 -1.25
CA ALA A 299 -11.81 27.42 -1.00
C ALA A 299 -11.27 27.31 0.45
N ASN A 300 -11.66 26.31 1.24
CA ASN A 300 -11.04 25.91 2.50
C ASN A 300 -10.81 24.39 2.45
N SER A 301 -9.74 23.95 1.79
CA SER A 301 -9.43 22.52 1.72
C SER A 301 -8.92 22.05 3.08
N THR A 302 -9.79 21.38 3.84
CA THR A 302 -9.35 20.54 4.96
C THR A 302 -8.22 19.62 4.46
N PRO A 303 -7.11 19.46 5.19
CA PRO A 303 -6.03 18.60 4.77
C PRO A 303 -6.59 17.21 4.46
N LEU A 304 -6.26 16.66 3.29
CA LEU A 304 -6.69 15.32 2.91
C LEU A 304 -6.13 14.32 3.93
N ASN A 305 -6.97 13.86 4.84
CA ASN A 305 -6.64 12.89 5.88
C ASN A 305 -7.35 11.57 5.57
N ARG A 306 -6.77 10.47 6.06
CA ARG A 306 -7.45 9.17 6.09
C ARG A 306 -7.22 8.49 7.43
N VAL A 307 -8.20 7.72 7.85
CA VAL A 307 -8.22 6.92 9.07
C VAL A 307 -8.09 5.45 8.68
N HIS A 308 -7.30 4.72 9.44
CA HIS A 308 -7.13 3.29 9.28
C HIS A 308 -8.28 2.54 9.97
N ARG A 309 -9.06 1.80 9.19
CA ARG A 309 -10.18 0.99 9.67
C ARG A 309 -9.95 -0.48 9.34
N ARG A 310 -10.35 -1.35 10.27
CA ARG A 310 -10.31 -2.80 10.15
C ARG A 310 -11.72 -3.36 10.29
N VAL A 311 -12.12 -4.21 9.35
CA VAL A 311 -13.39 -4.93 9.40
C VAL A 311 -13.15 -6.43 9.23
N THR A 312 -13.83 -7.23 10.03
CA THR A 312 -13.80 -8.69 9.96
C THR A 312 -15.18 -9.20 9.58
N VAL A 313 -15.23 -10.12 8.60
CA VAL A 313 -16.46 -10.76 8.12
C VAL A 313 -16.36 -12.27 8.20
N ARG A 314 -17.51 -12.94 8.32
CA ARG A 314 -17.59 -14.40 8.46
C ARG A 314 -17.38 -15.15 7.15
N ASP A 315 -17.71 -14.52 6.03
CA ASP A 315 -17.79 -15.22 4.76
C ASP A 315 -16.46 -15.17 4.02
N TYR A 316 -15.80 -16.34 3.96
CA TYR A 316 -14.66 -16.59 3.09
C TYR A 316 -15.12 -17.34 1.84
N GLY A 317 -15.23 -16.62 0.72
CA GLY A 317 -15.65 -17.17 -0.57
C GLY A 317 -14.49 -17.73 -1.40
N LYS A 318 -14.82 -18.54 -2.41
CA LYS A 318 -13.89 -18.92 -3.48
C LYS A 318 -13.94 -17.91 -4.63
N PRO A 319 -12.82 -17.66 -5.33
CA PRO A 319 -12.85 -16.84 -6.54
C PRO A 319 -13.84 -17.38 -7.56
N ILE A 320 -14.59 -16.48 -8.22
CA ILE A 320 -15.65 -16.82 -9.18
C ILE A 320 -15.15 -17.77 -10.30
N TYR A 321 -13.90 -17.61 -10.75
CA TYR A 321 -13.32 -18.44 -11.81
C TYR A 321 -12.97 -19.87 -11.36
N GLU A 322 -12.98 -20.16 -10.07
CA GLU A 322 -12.80 -21.50 -9.51
C GLU A 322 -14.13 -22.24 -9.31
N SER A 323 -15.26 -21.62 -9.69
CA SER A 323 -16.57 -22.26 -9.59
C SER A 323 -16.63 -23.52 -10.47
N SER A 324 -17.06 -24.63 -9.89
CA SER A 324 -17.23 -25.90 -10.60
C SER A 324 -18.40 -25.88 -11.59
N SER A 325 -19.35 -24.95 -11.45
CA SER A 325 -20.50 -24.82 -12.35
C SER A 325 -21.18 -23.44 -12.29
N ARG A 326 -22.02 -23.14 -13.29
CA ARG A 326 -22.89 -21.95 -13.27
C ARG A 326 -23.94 -21.99 -12.15
N VAL A 327 -24.44 -23.18 -11.82
CA VAL A 327 -25.44 -23.37 -10.75
C VAL A 327 -24.83 -23.08 -9.38
N ALA A 328 -23.63 -23.60 -9.12
CA ALA A 328 -22.89 -23.31 -7.88
C ALA A 328 -22.58 -21.82 -7.70
N LEU A 329 -22.32 -21.11 -8.80
CA LEU A 329 -22.09 -19.67 -8.80
C LEU A 329 -23.37 -18.90 -8.44
N LEU A 330 -24.51 -19.27 -9.03
CA LEU A 330 -25.81 -18.65 -8.72
C LEU A 330 -26.29 -18.96 -7.30
N ALA A 331 -25.97 -20.14 -6.76
CA ALA A 331 -26.31 -20.51 -5.39
C ALA A 331 -25.48 -19.75 -4.33
N GLY A 332 -24.34 -19.17 -4.73
CA GLY A 332 -23.48 -18.36 -3.85
C GLY A 332 -23.69 -16.84 -3.97
N LEU A 333 -24.65 -16.39 -4.79
CA LEU A 333 -25.06 -14.99 -4.98
C LEU A 333 -26.37 -14.71 -4.24
#